data_AF-A0A3L7PU49-F1
#
_entry.id   AF-A0A3L7PU49-F1
#
_cell.length_a   1.000
_cell.length_b   1.000
_cell.length_c   1.000
_cell.angle_alpha   90.00
_cell.angle_beta   90.00
_cell.angle_gamma   90.00
#
_symmetry.space_group_name_H-M   'P 1'
#
loop_
_entity.id
_entity.type
_entity.pdbx_description
1 polymer ?
#
loop_
_entity_poly.entity_id
_entity_poly.type
_entity_poly.pdbx_seq_one_letter_code
_entity_poly.pdbx_strand_id
1 'polypeptide(L)'
;MNSPQVAIGGGTAGEFELRPPATIPPGTYSFILAGAMQGLQYARNPEAATKAKGKADAFATVVTETQAAGQAAVQATTVITAAEQGLAAATKRLETAPGDVALQAEVVKARQMLDDATAKGKLATEAMVTATAKQEESVVKRTAAEETKQRMEEGAREALKLSQLAQQEKQRLDQKAQQQQSQSAPRGINVNLPSPPVIIKIVDHPLQVGNLPERVAVKAGGMVEVPLRVERLFGFTGDVTVQCQPPSTAGGFPQASLNLPGATADGKLVVSLPPTALPGEHRVPLRFSLNFNGQPLSFERPVVFVVEPTDPAPPK
;
A
#
# COMPACT_ATOMS: atom_id res chain seq x y z
N MET A 1 8.62 9.03 25.60
CA MET A 1 7.40 8.28 25.98
C MET A 1 7.31 7.08 25.05
N ASN A 2 7.18 5.87 25.58
CA ASN A 2 6.80 4.73 24.74
C ASN A 2 5.40 4.99 24.22
N SER A 3 5.25 5.18 22.91
CA SER A 3 3.93 5.31 22.30
C SER A 3 3.19 4.00 22.49
N PRO A 4 2.01 3.99 23.12
CA PRO A 4 1.22 2.76 23.27
C PRO A 4 0.95 2.17 21.88
N GLN A 5 1.31 0.89 21.70
CA GLN A 5 1.06 0.14 20.48
C GLN A 5 -0.13 -0.80 20.70
N VAL A 6 -1.06 -0.82 19.75
CA VAL A 6 -2.19 -1.75 19.75
C VAL A 6 -2.05 -2.66 18.55
N ALA A 7 -2.00 -3.97 18.80
CA ALA A 7 -2.01 -4.99 17.77
C ALA A 7 -3.46 -5.27 17.35
N ILE A 8 -3.80 -4.97 16.10
CA ILE A 8 -5.15 -5.20 15.53
C ILE A 8 -5.31 -6.67 15.07
N GLY A 9 -4.20 -7.40 14.87
CA GLY A 9 -4.21 -8.80 14.45
C GLY A 9 -4.87 -9.00 13.09
N GLY A 10 -5.68 -10.06 12.95
CA GLY A 10 -6.45 -10.35 11.73
C GLY A 10 -7.81 -9.64 11.63
N GLY A 11 -8.13 -8.75 12.59
CA GLY A 11 -9.38 -8.01 12.61
C GLY A 11 -9.36 -6.79 11.68
N THR A 12 -10.54 -6.30 11.31
CA THR A 12 -10.71 -5.08 10.49
C THR A 12 -10.86 -3.81 11.32
N ALA A 13 -10.92 -3.93 12.64
CA ALA A 13 -11.09 -2.82 13.57
C ALA A 13 -10.33 -3.08 14.88
N GLY A 14 -9.90 -2.00 15.54
CA GLY A 14 -9.31 -2.03 16.87
C GLY A 14 -9.71 -0.76 17.63
N GLU A 15 -9.77 -0.86 18.94
CA GLU A 15 -10.03 0.26 19.83
C GLU A 15 -8.73 0.74 20.46
N PHE A 16 -8.59 2.07 20.57
CA PHE A 16 -7.46 2.71 21.22
C PHE A 16 -7.97 3.74 22.21
N GLU A 17 -7.55 3.61 23.46
CA GLU A 17 -7.95 4.52 24.53
C GLU A 17 -6.84 5.55 24.79
N LEU A 18 -7.23 6.82 24.78
CA LEU A 18 -6.39 7.93 25.21
C LEU A 18 -6.77 8.33 26.63
N ARG A 19 -5.80 8.26 27.54
CA ARG A 19 -5.94 8.75 28.91
C ARG A 19 -4.99 9.93 29.13
N PRO A 20 -5.40 11.18 28.82
CA PRO A 20 -4.63 12.35 29.19
C PRO A 20 -4.41 12.36 30.72
N PRO A 21 -3.19 12.63 31.21
CA PRO A 21 -2.97 12.77 32.65
C PRO A 21 -3.70 14.00 33.18
N ALA A 22 -4.15 13.96 34.44
CA ALA A 22 -4.88 15.07 35.07
C ALA A 22 -4.07 16.39 35.12
N THR A 23 -2.75 16.33 34.98
CA THR A 23 -1.84 17.48 34.98
C THR A 23 -1.53 18.01 33.59
N ILE A 24 -2.23 17.54 32.54
CA ILE A 24 -2.02 18.02 31.19
C ILE A 24 -2.42 19.50 31.09
N PRO A 25 -1.54 20.38 30.60
CA PRO A 25 -1.90 21.77 30.40
C PRO A 25 -3.09 21.93 29.44
N PRO A 26 -3.91 22.98 29.59
CA PRO A 26 -4.89 23.36 28.59
C PRO A 26 -4.22 23.71 27.28
N GLY A 27 -4.87 23.39 26.18
CA GLY A 27 -4.33 23.66 24.86
C GLY A 27 -4.93 22.77 23.77
N THR A 28 -4.48 23.02 22.55
CA THR A 28 -4.82 22.18 21.40
C THR A 28 -3.70 21.18 21.19
N TYR A 29 -4.03 19.91 21.29
CA TYR A 29 -3.12 18.79 21.05
C TYR A 29 -3.50 18.12 19.74
N SER A 30 -2.49 17.82 18.93
CA SER A 30 -2.66 16.99 17.73
C SER A 30 -1.79 15.75 17.84
N PHE A 31 -2.33 14.62 17.41
CA PHE A 31 -1.57 13.39 17.25
C PHE A 31 -2.01 12.66 16.00
N ILE A 32 -1.13 11.79 15.52
CA ILE A 32 -1.36 10.93 14.37
C ILE A 32 -1.34 9.48 14.84
N LEU A 33 -2.19 8.66 14.25
CA LEU A 33 -2.14 7.22 14.41
C LEU A 33 -1.30 6.67 13.25
N ALA A 34 -0.31 5.84 13.56
CA ALA A 34 0.52 5.19 12.55
C ALA A 34 0.14 3.71 12.45
N GLY A 35 -0.56 3.33 11.37
CA GLY A 35 -0.84 1.94 11.07
C GLY A 35 0.41 1.29 10.47
N ALA A 36 1.06 0.39 11.21
CA ALA A 36 2.19 -0.37 10.71
C ALA A 36 1.74 -1.80 10.35
N MET A 37 1.93 -2.18 9.09
CA MET A 37 1.75 -3.56 8.63
C MET A 37 3.12 -4.13 8.27
N GLN A 38 3.59 -5.08 9.06
CA GLN A 38 4.86 -5.77 8.82
C GLN A 38 4.64 -7.00 7.97
N GLY A 39 5.53 -7.24 7.01
CA GLY A 39 5.53 -8.46 6.23
C GLY A 39 4.35 -8.61 5.27
N LEU A 40 3.78 -7.50 4.78
CA LEU A 40 2.80 -7.58 3.69
C LEU A 40 3.47 -8.25 2.50
N GLN A 41 2.99 -9.43 2.12
CA GLN A 41 3.47 -10.15 0.95
C GLN A 41 2.98 -9.44 -0.31
N TYR A 42 3.83 -8.62 -0.90
CA TYR A 42 3.51 -7.93 -2.14
C TYR A 42 4.28 -8.55 -3.30
N ALA A 43 3.55 -9.11 -4.27
CA ALA A 43 4.10 -9.59 -5.53
C ALA A 43 3.93 -8.51 -6.60
N ARG A 44 5.04 -8.05 -7.19
CA ARG A 44 4.98 -7.04 -8.26
C ARG A 44 4.62 -7.74 -9.59
N ASN A 45 3.45 -7.40 -10.13
CA ASN A 45 2.99 -7.82 -11.46
C ASN A 45 3.07 -9.35 -11.70
N PRO A 46 2.31 -10.16 -10.96
CA PRO A 46 2.34 -11.63 -11.08
C PRO A 46 1.93 -12.13 -12.48
N GLU A 47 1.05 -11.40 -13.17
CA GLU A 47 0.56 -11.77 -14.49
C GLU A 47 1.65 -11.74 -15.57
N ALA A 48 2.57 -10.77 -15.48
CA ALA A 48 3.69 -10.69 -16.42
C ALA A 48 4.63 -11.90 -16.31
N ALA A 49 4.87 -12.41 -15.11
CA ALA A 49 5.68 -13.61 -14.89
C ALA A 49 5.00 -14.86 -15.50
N THR A 50 3.70 -15.04 -15.28
CA THR A 50 2.94 -16.16 -15.87
C THR A 50 2.96 -16.10 -17.40
N LYS A 51 2.77 -14.92 -18.00
CA LYS A 51 2.81 -14.73 -19.45
C LYS A 51 4.20 -14.99 -20.04
N ALA A 52 5.26 -14.61 -19.33
CA ALA A 52 6.63 -14.87 -19.76
C ALA A 52 6.97 -16.36 -19.76
N LYS A 53 6.58 -17.08 -18.71
CA LYS A 53 6.74 -18.54 -18.62
C LYS A 53 6.02 -19.26 -19.77
N GLY A 54 4.75 -18.90 -20.03
CA GLY A 54 4.00 -19.50 -21.14
C GLY A 54 4.67 -19.30 -22.52
N LYS A 55 5.33 -18.16 -22.75
CA LYS A 55 6.12 -17.93 -23.97
C LYS A 55 7.38 -18.77 -24.03
N ALA A 56 8.09 -18.92 -22.91
CA ALA A 56 9.28 -19.76 -22.84
C ALA A 56 8.94 -21.24 -23.10
N ASP A 57 7.84 -21.75 -22.52
CA ASP A 57 7.37 -23.12 -22.72
C ASP A 57 6.95 -23.38 -24.19
N ALA A 58 6.22 -22.44 -24.80
CA ALA A 58 5.85 -22.52 -26.22
C ALA A 58 7.08 -22.51 -27.13
N PHE A 59 8.05 -21.65 -26.85
CA PHE A 59 9.30 -21.60 -27.61
C PHE A 59 10.12 -22.89 -27.44
N ALA A 60 10.23 -23.41 -26.22
CA ALA A 60 10.90 -24.67 -25.94
C ALA A 60 10.32 -25.84 -26.75
N THR A 61 8.99 -25.89 -26.89
CA THR A 61 8.29 -26.89 -27.71
C THR A 61 8.72 -26.80 -29.18
N VAL A 62 8.72 -25.59 -29.75
CA VAL A 62 9.14 -25.34 -31.14
C VAL A 62 10.61 -25.74 -31.36
N VAL A 63 11.50 -25.43 -30.42
CA VAL A 63 12.91 -25.86 -30.52
C VAL A 63 13.03 -27.38 -30.55
N THR A 64 12.30 -28.09 -29.67
CA THR A 64 12.34 -29.56 -29.61
C THR A 64 11.82 -30.19 -30.90
N GLU A 65 10.71 -29.69 -31.44
CA GLU A 65 10.15 -30.16 -32.72
C GLU A 65 11.12 -29.90 -33.89
N THR A 66 11.73 -28.72 -33.93
CA THR A 66 12.71 -28.35 -34.97
C THR A 66 13.96 -29.22 -34.90
N GLN A 67 14.43 -29.56 -33.70
CA GLN A 67 15.56 -30.47 -33.49
C GLN A 67 15.26 -31.88 -33.95
N ALA A 68 14.07 -32.40 -33.62
CA ALA A 68 13.63 -33.72 -34.08
C ALA A 68 13.55 -33.78 -35.62
N ALA A 69 12.99 -32.74 -36.26
CA ALA A 69 12.91 -32.65 -37.71
C ALA A 69 14.31 -32.58 -38.36
N GLY A 70 15.22 -31.79 -37.80
CA GLY A 70 16.61 -31.70 -38.28
C GLY A 70 17.36 -33.04 -38.17
N GLN A 71 17.19 -33.78 -37.07
CA GLN A 71 17.79 -35.11 -36.92
C GLN A 71 17.20 -36.12 -37.93
N ALA A 72 15.89 -36.08 -38.16
CA ALA A 72 15.24 -36.92 -39.16
C ALA A 72 15.77 -36.63 -40.58
N ALA A 73 15.99 -35.36 -40.92
CA ALA A 73 16.58 -34.98 -42.20
C ALA A 73 18.02 -35.50 -42.36
N VAL A 74 18.87 -35.37 -41.34
CA VAL A 74 20.25 -35.91 -41.36
C VAL A 74 20.27 -37.43 -41.52
N GLN A 75 19.39 -38.15 -40.82
CA GLN A 75 19.25 -39.59 -40.97
C GLN A 75 18.80 -39.97 -42.38
N ALA A 76 17.83 -39.27 -42.95
CA ALA A 76 17.37 -39.50 -44.32
C ALA A 76 18.49 -39.29 -45.36
N THR A 77 19.25 -38.19 -45.25
CA THR A 77 20.41 -37.93 -46.13
C THR A 77 21.46 -39.04 -46.04
N THR A 78 21.70 -39.55 -44.84
CA THR A 78 22.64 -40.66 -44.62
C THR A 78 22.18 -41.94 -45.33
N VAL A 79 20.89 -42.28 -45.21
CA VAL A 79 20.31 -43.47 -45.85
C VAL A 79 20.31 -43.35 -47.37
N ILE A 80 19.99 -42.16 -47.92
CA ILE A 80 20.03 -41.91 -49.37
C ILE A 80 21.46 -42.05 -49.90
N THR A 81 22.45 -41.46 -49.21
CA THR A 81 23.86 -41.56 -49.61
C THR A 81 24.36 -43.00 -49.62
N ALA A 82 23.98 -43.81 -48.62
CA ALA A 82 24.32 -45.22 -48.56
C ALA A 82 23.66 -46.03 -49.70
N ALA A 83 22.39 -45.73 -50.03
CA ALA A 83 21.67 -46.38 -51.13
C ALA A 83 22.28 -46.03 -52.50
N GLU A 84 22.67 -44.77 -52.73
CA GLU A 84 23.39 -44.34 -53.95
C GLU A 84 24.71 -45.10 -54.13
N GLN A 85 25.51 -45.21 -53.06
CA GLN A 85 26.77 -45.96 -53.09
C GLN A 85 26.54 -47.45 -53.37
N GLY A 86 25.50 -48.05 -52.78
CA GLY A 86 25.12 -49.43 -53.02
C GLY A 86 24.71 -49.69 -54.47
N LEU A 87 23.89 -48.80 -55.05
CA LEU A 87 23.48 -48.88 -56.45
C LEU A 87 24.68 -48.72 -57.41
N ALA A 88 25.57 -47.77 -57.14
CA ALA A 88 26.78 -47.58 -57.94
C ALA A 88 27.70 -48.81 -57.90
N ALA A 89 27.88 -49.42 -56.72
CA ALA A 89 28.66 -50.64 -56.56
C ALA A 89 28.04 -51.85 -57.29
N ALA A 90 26.71 -52.03 -57.18
CA ALA A 90 25.99 -53.11 -57.87
C ALA A 90 26.06 -52.95 -59.40
N THR A 91 25.91 -51.72 -59.89
CA THR A 91 26.00 -51.41 -61.33
C THR A 91 27.40 -51.73 -61.87
N LYS A 92 28.46 -51.33 -61.15
CA LYS A 92 29.85 -51.62 -61.51
C LYS A 92 30.16 -53.13 -61.54
N ARG A 93 29.55 -53.93 -60.65
CA ARG A 93 29.68 -55.40 -60.68
C ARG A 93 28.97 -55.99 -61.90
N LEU A 94 27.77 -55.52 -62.23
CA LEU A 94 27.04 -55.96 -63.42
C LEU A 94 27.81 -55.65 -64.72
N GLU A 95 28.49 -54.51 -64.81
CA GLU A 95 29.37 -54.17 -65.94
C GLU A 95 30.48 -55.20 -66.16
N THR A 96 30.99 -55.82 -65.09
CA THR A 96 32.03 -56.87 -65.19
C THR A 96 31.49 -58.25 -65.61
N ALA A 97 30.18 -58.49 -65.49
CA ALA A 97 29.52 -59.74 -65.87
C ALA A 97 28.06 -59.52 -66.31
N PRO A 98 27.82 -59.05 -67.56
CA PRO A 98 26.51 -58.54 -67.99
C PRO A 98 25.38 -59.59 -68.07
N GLY A 99 25.73 -60.87 -68.18
CA GLY A 99 24.79 -61.99 -68.31
C GLY A 99 24.40 -62.65 -66.99
N ASP A 100 24.92 -62.19 -65.86
CA ASP A 100 24.63 -62.80 -64.56
C ASP A 100 23.27 -62.32 -64.03
N VAL A 101 22.30 -63.23 -63.99
CA VAL A 101 20.92 -62.99 -63.54
C VAL A 101 20.89 -62.58 -62.05
N ALA A 102 21.85 -63.03 -61.24
CA ALA A 102 21.93 -62.65 -59.83
C ALA A 102 22.36 -61.19 -59.65
N LEU A 103 23.31 -60.70 -60.48
CA LEU A 103 23.73 -59.30 -60.47
C LEU A 103 22.63 -58.36 -60.99
N GLN A 104 21.84 -58.80 -61.97
CA GLN A 104 20.67 -58.03 -62.42
C GLN A 104 19.63 -57.88 -61.31
N ALA A 105 19.36 -58.95 -60.54
CA ALA A 105 18.49 -58.89 -59.37
C ALA A 105 19.05 -57.98 -58.25
N GLU A 106 20.37 -57.95 -58.06
CA GLU A 106 21.04 -57.06 -57.09
C GLU A 106 20.87 -55.58 -57.45
N VAL A 107 20.97 -55.21 -58.74
CA VAL A 107 20.72 -53.84 -59.22
C VAL A 107 19.26 -53.41 -59.02
N VAL A 108 18.29 -54.29 -59.29
CA VAL A 108 16.86 -54.00 -59.05
C VAL A 108 16.59 -53.77 -57.56
N LYS A 109 17.15 -54.61 -56.69
CA LYS A 109 17.01 -54.46 -55.23
C LYS A 109 17.67 -53.17 -54.74
N ALA A 110 18.87 -52.84 -55.22
CA ALA A 110 19.55 -51.59 -54.86
C ALA A 110 18.77 -50.35 -55.32
N ARG A 111 18.11 -50.42 -56.49
CA ARG A 111 17.25 -49.35 -57.00
C ARG A 111 15.98 -49.18 -56.16
N GLN A 112 15.34 -50.28 -55.77
CA GLN A 112 14.21 -50.24 -54.82
C GLN A 112 14.61 -49.62 -53.47
N MET A 113 15.79 -49.96 -52.94
CA MET A 113 16.29 -49.36 -51.69
C MET A 113 16.55 -47.86 -51.84
N LEU A 114 17.01 -47.39 -53.01
CA LEU A 114 17.17 -45.97 -53.30
C LEU A 114 15.80 -45.26 -53.40
N ASP A 115 14.82 -45.86 -54.07
CA ASP A 115 13.47 -45.31 -54.20
C ASP A 115 12.78 -45.20 -52.82
N ASP A 116 12.88 -46.24 -51.98
CA ASP A 116 12.35 -46.25 -50.62
C ASP A 116 13.05 -45.23 -49.71
N ALA A 117 14.37 -45.10 -49.81
CA ALA A 117 15.15 -44.09 -49.10
C ALA A 117 14.75 -42.67 -49.53
N THR A 118 14.53 -42.45 -50.82
CA THR A 118 14.10 -41.17 -51.39
C THR A 118 12.67 -40.81 -50.96
N ALA A 119 11.77 -41.80 -50.89
CA ALA A 119 10.41 -41.60 -50.37
C ALA A 119 10.42 -41.21 -48.88
N LYS A 120 11.24 -41.86 -48.05
CA LYS A 120 11.44 -41.49 -46.63
C LYS A 120 12.08 -40.11 -46.49
N GLY A 121 13.04 -39.76 -47.35
CA GLY A 121 13.63 -38.44 -47.41
C GLY A 121 12.62 -37.35 -47.77
N LYS A 122 11.68 -37.60 -48.69
CA LYS A 122 10.60 -36.66 -48.99
C LYS A 122 9.68 -36.42 -47.79
N LEU A 123 9.32 -37.46 -47.03
CA LEU A 123 8.50 -37.30 -45.82
C LEU A 123 9.23 -36.50 -44.72
N ALA A 124 10.53 -36.74 -44.54
CA ALA A 124 11.36 -35.94 -43.62
C ALA A 124 11.50 -34.48 -44.11
N THR A 125 11.60 -34.28 -45.42
CA THR A 125 11.64 -32.95 -46.03
C THR A 125 10.28 -32.25 -45.92
N GLU A 126 9.16 -32.95 -46.08
CA GLU A 126 7.81 -32.41 -45.87
C GLU A 126 7.56 -32.04 -44.41
N ALA A 127 8.06 -32.83 -43.45
CA ALA A 127 8.03 -32.47 -42.03
C ALA A 127 8.90 -31.23 -41.74
N MET A 128 10.06 -31.12 -42.38
CA MET A 128 10.92 -29.93 -42.30
C MET A 128 10.22 -28.72 -42.95
N VAL A 129 9.64 -28.88 -44.14
CA VAL A 129 8.85 -27.87 -44.85
C VAL A 129 7.62 -27.48 -44.05
N THR A 130 6.97 -28.35 -43.30
CA THR A 130 5.83 -27.97 -42.43
C THR A 130 6.29 -27.15 -41.22
N ALA A 131 7.52 -27.37 -40.73
CA ALA A 131 8.16 -26.54 -39.71
C ALA A 131 8.66 -25.19 -40.27
N THR A 132 9.08 -25.15 -41.55
CA THR A 132 9.62 -23.95 -42.23
C THR A 132 8.56 -23.13 -42.98
N ALA A 133 7.45 -23.73 -43.44
CA ALA A 133 6.36 -23.15 -44.23
C ALA A 133 5.38 -22.28 -43.42
N LYS A 134 5.81 -21.78 -42.26
CA LYS A 134 5.35 -20.47 -41.77
C LYS A 134 6.07 -19.30 -42.46
N GLN A 135 6.94 -19.57 -43.45
CA GLN A 135 7.61 -18.57 -44.27
C GLN A 135 7.72 -19.06 -45.74
N GLU A 136 6.77 -18.61 -46.56
CA GLU A 136 6.83 -18.40 -48.02
C GLU A 136 6.97 -19.61 -48.99
N GLU A 137 5.85 -19.83 -49.69
CA GLU A 137 5.68 -20.62 -50.91
C GLU A 137 6.63 -20.20 -52.05
N SER A 138 7.19 -21.17 -52.78
CA SER A 138 7.33 -21.22 -54.27
C SER A 138 8.69 -21.77 -54.74
N VAL A 139 8.86 -23.08 -54.90
CA VAL A 139 9.84 -23.64 -55.87
C VAL A 139 9.33 -24.99 -56.40
N VAL A 140 8.59 -24.96 -57.51
CA VAL A 140 8.11 -26.18 -58.17
C VAL A 140 9.04 -26.56 -59.34
N LYS A 141 9.87 -27.58 -59.06
CA LYS A 141 10.26 -28.72 -59.91
C LYS A 141 11.03 -28.45 -61.23
N ARG A 142 12.32 -28.89 -61.29
CA ARG A 142 12.76 -30.00 -62.18
C ARG A 142 14.21 -30.53 -62.13
N THR A 143 15.08 -30.15 -61.20
CA THR A 143 16.46 -30.72 -61.05
C THR A 143 16.57 -31.74 -59.89
N ALA A 144 15.67 -32.73 -59.85
CA ALA A 144 15.17 -33.35 -58.61
C ALA A 144 15.96 -34.51 -57.95
N ALA A 145 17.26 -34.71 -58.22
CA ALA A 145 18.06 -35.70 -57.49
C ALA A 145 19.33 -35.08 -56.89
N GLU A 146 20.20 -34.49 -57.71
CA GLU A 146 21.39 -33.78 -57.22
C GLU A 146 21.07 -32.45 -56.53
N GLU A 147 20.07 -31.70 -57.02
CA GLU A 147 19.60 -30.49 -56.33
C GLU A 147 18.83 -30.86 -55.06
N THR A 148 18.26 -32.07 -54.98
CA THR A 148 17.60 -32.56 -53.75
C THR A 148 18.65 -32.97 -52.73
N LYS A 149 19.75 -33.58 -53.16
CA LYS A 149 20.90 -33.87 -52.30
C LYS A 149 21.60 -32.59 -51.81
N GLN A 150 21.88 -31.62 -52.70
CA GLN A 150 22.43 -30.33 -52.30
C GLN A 150 21.48 -29.55 -51.40
N ARG A 151 20.17 -29.48 -51.70
CA ARG A 151 19.18 -28.86 -50.81
C ARG A 151 19.00 -29.61 -49.48
N MET A 152 19.16 -30.93 -49.45
CA MET A 152 19.11 -31.69 -48.20
C MET A 152 20.37 -31.47 -47.36
N GLU A 153 21.55 -31.35 -47.97
CA GLU A 153 22.80 -31.03 -47.26
C GLU A 153 22.84 -29.57 -46.78
N GLU A 154 22.43 -28.62 -47.62
CA GLU A 154 22.27 -27.20 -47.23
C GLU A 154 21.16 -27.06 -46.20
N GLY A 155 20.01 -27.68 -46.42
CA GLY A 155 18.89 -27.71 -45.48
C GLY A 155 19.25 -28.35 -44.14
N ALA A 156 20.06 -29.42 -44.12
CA ALA A 156 20.56 -30.02 -42.89
C ALA A 156 21.55 -29.08 -42.15
N ARG A 157 22.42 -28.38 -42.86
CA ARG A 157 23.34 -27.39 -42.27
C ARG A 157 22.60 -26.16 -41.74
N GLU A 158 21.61 -25.67 -42.48
CA GLU A 158 20.73 -24.58 -42.05
C GLU A 158 19.89 -25.00 -40.85
N ALA A 159 19.30 -26.19 -40.86
CA ALA A 159 18.57 -26.73 -39.71
C ALA A 159 19.47 -26.86 -38.47
N LEU A 160 20.74 -27.25 -38.63
CA LEU A 160 21.69 -27.29 -37.52
C LEU A 160 21.99 -25.89 -36.96
N LYS A 161 22.22 -24.90 -37.84
CA LYS A 161 22.42 -23.49 -37.43
C LYS A 161 21.17 -22.91 -36.77
N LEU A 162 19.98 -23.19 -37.32
CA LEU A 162 18.71 -22.74 -36.77
C LEU A 162 18.45 -23.36 -35.39
N SER A 163 18.76 -24.65 -35.23
CA SER A 163 18.72 -25.34 -33.94
C SER A 163 19.64 -24.70 -32.90
N GLN A 164 20.87 -24.31 -33.29
CA GLN A 164 21.81 -23.62 -32.40
C GLN A 164 21.31 -22.21 -32.01
N LEU A 165 20.81 -21.42 -32.96
CA LEU A 165 20.21 -20.10 -32.68
C LEU A 165 18.98 -20.23 -31.79
N ALA A 166 18.14 -21.24 -32.03
CA ALA A 166 16.98 -21.54 -31.21
C ALA A 166 17.39 -21.95 -29.79
N GLN A 167 18.45 -22.73 -29.61
CA GLN A 167 18.98 -23.04 -28.27
C GLN A 167 19.48 -21.80 -27.53
N GLN A 168 20.18 -20.88 -28.21
CA GLN A 168 20.63 -19.63 -27.62
C GLN A 168 19.46 -18.73 -27.22
N GLU A 169 18.46 -18.58 -28.10
CA GLU A 169 17.27 -17.79 -27.82
C GLU A 169 16.44 -18.40 -26.68
N LYS A 170 16.36 -19.73 -26.59
CA LYS A 170 15.73 -20.43 -25.47
C LYS A 170 16.42 -20.06 -24.16
N GLN A 171 17.75 -20.17 -24.10
CA GLN A 171 18.52 -19.80 -22.91
C GLN A 171 18.29 -18.33 -22.52
N ARG A 172 18.23 -17.42 -23.48
CA ARG A 172 17.95 -16.00 -23.24
C ARG A 172 16.54 -15.76 -22.68
N LEU A 173 15.54 -16.44 -23.23
CA LEU A 173 14.15 -16.36 -22.77
C LEU A 173 13.99 -16.97 -21.38
N ASP A 174 14.64 -18.11 -21.11
CA ASP A 174 14.65 -18.77 -19.80
C ASP A 174 15.27 -17.86 -18.73
N GLN A 175 16.43 -17.25 -19.02
CA GLN A 175 17.05 -16.26 -18.13
C GLN A 175 16.12 -15.07 -17.86
N LYS A 176 15.46 -14.55 -18.90
CA LYS A 176 14.52 -13.43 -18.75
C LYS A 176 13.29 -13.83 -17.92
N ALA A 177 12.75 -15.02 -18.13
CA ALA A 177 11.64 -15.56 -17.35
C ALA A 177 12.04 -15.72 -15.88
N GLN A 178 13.24 -16.24 -15.60
CA GLN A 178 13.76 -16.40 -14.24
C GLN A 178 14.03 -15.06 -13.54
N GLN A 179 14.55 -14.06 -14.26
CA GLN A 179 14.66 -12.69 -13.78
C GLN A 179 13.29 -12.08 -13.46
N GLN A 180 12.29 -12.25 -14.31
CA GLN A 180 10.94 -11.77 -14.03
C GLN A 180 10.31 -12.50 -12.84
N GLN A 181 10.50 -13.81 -12.72
CA GLN A 181 9.98 -14.58 -11.60
C GLN A 181 10.61 -14.16 -10.27
N SER A 182 11.92 -13.89 -10.23
CA SER A 182 12.59 -13.35 -9.03
C SER A 182 12.21 -11.90 -8.71
N GLN A 183 11.85 -11.09 -9.71
CA GLN A 183 11.31 -9.74 -9.51
C GLN A 183 9.86 -9.75 -9.01
N SER A 184 9.07 -10.72 -9.44
CA SER A 184 7.67 -10.91 -9.04
C SER A 184 7.51 -11.69 -7.74
N ALA A 185 8.58 -12.32 -7.23
CA ALA A 185 8.55 -13.05 -5.97
C ALA A 185 8.00 -12.15 -4.84
N PRO A 186 7.06 -12.64 -4.02
CA PRO A 186 6.50 -11.86 -2.93
C PRO A 186 7.62 -11.39 -2.00
N ARG A 187 7.70 -10.07 -1.80
CA ARG A 187 8.61 -9.49 -0.80
C ARG A 187 7.77 -8.99 0.36
N GLY A 188 8.24 -9.28 1.57
CA GLY A 188 7.72 -8.65 2.77
C GLY A 188 8.07 -7.17 2.73
N ILE A 189 7.09 -6.31 2.48
CA ILE A 189 7.25 -4.87 2.62
C ILE A 189 6.60 -4.42 3.93
N ASN A 190 7.24 -3.47 4.59
CA ASN A 190 6.66 -2.80 5.75
C ASN A 190 5.92 -1.57 5.23
N VAL A 191 4.61 -1.55 5.41
CA VAL A 191 3.77 -0.41 5.05
C VAL A 191 3.46 0.37 6.31
N ASN A 192 3.73 1.67 6.30
CA ASN A 192 3.31 2.58 7.35
C ASN A 192 2.28 3.56 6.76
N LEU A 193 1.05 3.51 7.28
CA LEU A 193 -0.05 4.35 6.83
C LEU A 193 -0.41 5.33 7.96
N PRO A 194 0.04 6.59 7.89
CA PRO A 194 -0.35 7.59 8.87
C PRO A 194 -1.81 7.99 8.67
N SER A 195 -2.53 8.17 9.77
CA SER A 195 -3.87 8.77 9.77
C SER A 195 -3.79 10.27 9.55
N PRO A 196 -4.90 10.91 9.13
CA PRO A 196 -5.09 12.34 9.35
C PRO A 196 -4.92 12.70 10.84
N PRO A 197 -4.53 13.94 11.15
CA PRO A 197 -4.34 14.36 12.54
C PRO A 197 -5.68 14.39 13.28
N VAL A 198 -5.70 13.79 14.48
CA VAL A 198 -6.79 13.94 15.43
C VAL A 198 -6.46 15.13 16.33
N ILE A 199 -7.39 16.07 16.45
CA ILE A 199 -7.23 17.30 17.23
C ILE A 199 -8.09 17.19 18.48
N ILE A 200 -7.46 17.28 19.65
CA ILE A 200 -8.13 17.34 20.95
C ILE A 200 -7.87 18.72 21.56
N LYS A 201 -8.93 19.41 21.95
CA LYS A 201 -8.85 20.66 22.70
C LYS A 201 -9.11 20.38 24.17
N ILE A 202 -8.09 20.61 24.99
CA ILE A 202 -8.19 20.53 26.45
C ILE A 202 -8.43 21.94 26.98
N VAL A 203 -9.51 22.11 27.72
CA VAL A 203 -9.89 23.38 28.36
C VAL A 203 -9.76 23.24 29.87
N ASP A 204 -9.45 24.34 30.56
CA ASP A 204 -9.34 24.36 32.03
C ASP A 204 -10.65 24.01 32.74
N HIS A 205 -11.77 24.52 32.22
CA HIS A 205 -13.08 24.38 32.85
C HIS A 205 -14.20 24.33 31.81
N PRO A 206 -15.30 23.62 32.09
CA PRO A 206 -16.44 23.49 31.17
C PRO A 206 -17.42 24.69 31.27
N LEU A 207 -16.93 25.87 31.66
CA LEU A 207 -17.75 27.07 31.85
C LEU A 207 -17.26 28.25 31.00
N GLN A 208 -18.18 29.06 30.49
CA GLN A 208 -17.90 30.42 30.04
C GLN A 208 -18.70 31.38 30.90
N VAL A 209 -18.03 32.39 31.44
CA VAL A 209 -18.65 33.43 32.27
C VAL A 209 -18.84 34.68 31.42
N GLY A 210 -20.09 35.04 31.16
CA GLY A 210 -20.50 36.26 30.49
C GLY A 210 -21.15 37.26 31.45
N ASN A 211 -21.35 38.49 30.98
CA ASN A 211 -22.02 39.57 31.71
C ASN A 211 -21.42 39.93 33.08
N LEU A 212 -20.18 39.52 33.37
CA LEU A 212 -19.50 39.92 34.60
C LEU A 212 -18.92 41.34 34.43
N PRO A 213 -19.35 42.34 35.22
CA PRO A 213 -18.80 43.69 35.12
C PRO A 213 -17.34 43.70 35.59
N GLU A 214 -16.46 44.37 34.84
CA GLU A 214 -15.06 44.55 35.23
C GLU A 214 -14.91 45.52 36.39
N ARG A 215 -15.79 46.53 36.45
CA ARG A 215 -15.81 47.58 37.47
C ARG A 215 -17.23 47.79 37.99
N VAL A 216 -17.37 47.89 39.30
CA VAL A 216 -18.64 48.12 39.97
C VAL A 216 -18.47 49.20 41.05
N ALA A 217 -19.22 50.29 40.95
CA ALA A 217 -19.23 51.35 41.97
C ALA A 217 -20.26 51.02 43.05
N VAL A 218 -19.88 51.20 44.32
CA VAL A 218 -20.73 50.91 45.47
C VAL A 218 -20.40 51.87 46.61
N LYS A 219 -21.44 52.38 47.28
CA LYS A 219 -21.26 53.22 48.47
C LYS A 219 -20.92 52.35 49.68
N ALA A 220 -20.03 52.82 50.55
CA ALA A 220 -19.80 52.16 51.83
C ALA A 220 -21.13 52.03 52.61
N GLY A 221 -21.38 50.86 53.23
CA GLY A 221 -22.66 50.52 53.86
C GLY A 221 -23.78 50.07 52.90
N GLY A 222 -23.56 50.09 51.59
CA GLY A 222 -24.54 49.72 50.57
C GLY A 222 -24.50 48.26 50.13
N MET A 223 -25.57 47.82 49.47
CA MET A 223 -25.65 46.54 48.77
C MET A 223 -25.41 46.74 47.27
N VAL A 224 -24.70 45.81 46.64
CA VAL A 224 -24.47 45.81 45.20
C VAL A 224 -24.76 44.44 44.60
N GLU A 225 -25.50 44.43 43.49
CA GLU A 225 -25.77 43.23 42.71
C GLU A 225 -24.72 43.12 41.59
N VAL A 226 -23.95 42.04 41.60
CA VAL A 226 -23.06 41.69 40.50
C VAL A 226 -23.79 40.67 39.62
N PRO A 227 -24.33 41.08 38.45
CA PRO A 227 -24.92 40.13 37.52
C PRO A 227 -23.82 39.26 36.92
N LEU A 228 -24.13 37.99 36.70
CA LEU A 228 -23.26 37.08 35.99
C LEU A 228 -24.09 36.06 35.22
N ARG A 229 -23.59 35.64 34.07
CA ARG A 229 -24.20 34.60 33.25
C ARG A 229 -23.20 33.47 33.05
N VAL A 230 -23.60 32.25 33.35
CA VAL A 230 -22.80 31.05 33.19
C VAL A 230 -23.33 30.25 32.02
N GLU A 231 -22.51 30.12 30.98
CA GLU A 231 -22.73 29.19 29.88
C GLU A 231 -21.96 27.89 30.16
N ARG A 232 -22.68 26.78 30.21
CA ARG A 232 -22.11 25.45 30.47
C ARG A 232 -21.78 24.78 29.14
N LEU A 233 -20.54 24.34 28.97
CA LEU A 233 -20.05 23.68 27.76
C LEU A 233 -19.94 22.16 27.96
N PHE A 234 -19.77 21.44 26.85
CA PHE A 234 -19.47 20.00 26.83
C PHE A 234 -20.49 19.12 27.58
N GLY A 235 -21.76 19.55 27.61
CA GLY A 235 -22.84 18.81 28.28
C GLY A 235 -22.80 18.87 29.81
N PHE A 236 -22.01 19.78 30.40
CA PHE A 236 -21.99 19.96 31.86
C PHE A 236 -23.34 20.49 32.37
N THR A 237 -23.92 19.80 33.35
CA THR A 237 -25.22 20.14 33.97
C THR A 237 -25.15 20.28 35.49
N GLY A 238 -23.93 20.30 36.05
CA GLY A 238 -23.73 20.40 37.50
C GLY A 238 -23.92 21.82 38.04
N ASP A 239 -23.98 21.88 39.37
CA ASP A 239 -24.07 23.12 40.13
C ASP A 239 -22.74 23.88 40.11
N VAL A 240 -22.84 25.21 40.12
CA VAL A 240 -21.69 26.12 40.13
C VAL A 240 -21.78 27.02 41.35
N THR A 241 -20.81 26.92 42.24
CA THR A 241 -20.70 27.81 43.40
C THR A 241 -19.78 28.98 43.06
N VAL A 242 -20.30 30.19 43.18
CA VAL A 242 -19.54 31.44 43.02
C VAL A 242 -19.32 32.05 44.40
N GLN A 243 -18.08 32.36 44.74
CA GLN A 243 -17.72 32.97 46.02
C GLN A 243 -16.87 34.22 45.79
N CYS A 244 -17.24 35.29 46.49
CA CYS A 244 -16.43 36.48 46.61
C CYS A 244 -15.35 36.23 47.67
N GLN A 245 -14.08 36.25 47.28
CA GLN A 245 -12.96 36.06 48.19
C GLN A 245 -12.13 37.36 48.29
N PRO A 246 -12.51 38.30 49.16
CA PRO A 246 -11.74 39.53 49.30
C PRO A 246 -10.32 39.24 49.81
N PRO A 247 -9.30 39.97 49.30
CA PRO A 247 -7.95 39.86 49.83
C PRO A 247 -7.93 40.30 51.30
N SER A 248 -7.09 39.68 52.13
CA SER A 248 -7.02 39.95 53.58
C SER A 248 -6.67 41.41 53.94
N THR A 249 -6.17 42.18 52.96
CA THR A 249 -5.85 43.60 53.06
C THR A 249 -7.06 44.52 52.88
N ALA A 250 -8.17 44.03 52.32
CA ALA A 250 -9.42 44.77 52.17
C ALA A 250 -10.29 44.59 53.42
N GLY A 251 -9.90 45.25 54.51
CA GLY A 251 -10.62 45.22 55.78
C GLY A 251 -12.11 45.52 55.60
N GLY A 252 -12.97 44.57 55.97
CA GLY A 252 -14.43 44.73 55.98
C GLY A 252 -15.18 44.22 54.75
N PHE A 253 -14.56 43.71 53.69
CA PHE A 253 -15.35 43.10 52.60
C PHE A 253 -15.98 41.76 53.05
N PRO A 254 -17.30 41.54 52.83
CA PRO A 254 -17.95 40.28 53.18
C PRO A 254 -17.60 39.17 52.19
N GLN A 255 -17.59 37.93 52.66
CA GLN A 255 -17.65 36.75 51.79
C GLN A 255 -19.09 36.54 51.33
N ALA A 256 -19.42 36.97 50.13
CA ALA A 256 -20.69 36.65 49.48
C ALA A 256 -20.58 35.32 48.73
N SER A 257 -21.63 34.50 48.74
CA SER A 257 -21.68 33.27 47.96
C SER A 257 -23.01 33.15 47.22
N LEU A 258 -22.96 32.57 46.02
CA LEU A 258 -24.09 32.28 45.16
C LEU A 258 -23.93 30.86 44.64
N ASN A 259 -24.92 30.00 44.89
CA ASN A 259 -25.00 28.71 44.21
C ASN A 259 -25.91 28.83 42.99
N LEU A 260 -25.41 28.42 41.83
CA LEU A 260 -26.17 28.33 40.59
C LEU A 260 -26.45 26.86 40.28
N PRO A 261 -27.68 26.39 40.55
CA PRO A 261 -28.08 25.04 40.20
C PRO A 261 -27.95 24.79 38.70
N GLY A 262 -27.74 23.53 38.31
CA GLY A 262 -27.51 23.12 36.92
C GLY A 262 -28.45 23.70 35.85
N ALA A 263 -29.70 24.01 36.21
CA ALA A 263 -30.72 24.56 35.30
C ALA A 263 -30.65 26.09 35.11
N THR A 264 -29.90 26.80 35.96
CA THR A 264 -29.91 28.27 35.99
C THR A 264 -28.64 28.82 35.34
N ALA A 265 -28.80 29.63 34.29
CA ALA A 265 -27.69 30.29 33.60
C ALA A 265 -27.41 31.70 34.17
N ASP A 266 -28.44 32.41 34.61
CA ASP A 266 -28.31 33.78 35.12
C ASP A 266 -28.26 33.80 36.65
N GLY A 267 -27.29 34.55 37.18
CA GLY A 267 -27.04 34.70 38.59
C GLY A 267 -26.87 36.16 39.00
N LYS A 268 -27.24 36.46 40.23
CA LYS A 268 -26.97 37.76 40.86
C LYS A 268 -26.25 37.52 42.18
N LEU A 269 -24.99 37.88 42.25
CA LEU A 269 -24.23 37.83 43.49
C LEU A 269 -24.46 39.14 44.25
N VAL A 270 -25.15 39.06 45.40
CA VAL A 270 -25.40 40.22 46.25
C VAL A 270 -24.24 40.39 47.23
N VAL A 271 -23.54 41.52 47.15
CA VAL A 271 -22.43 41.86 48.05
C VAL A 271 -22.85 43.02 48.93
N SER A 272 -22.82 42.86 50.25
CA SER A 272 -23.23 43.87 51.23
C SER A 272 -22.03 44.48 51.94
N LEU A 273 -21.60 45.67 51.55
CA LEU A 273 -20.45 46.32 52.19
C LEU A 273 -20.82 46.90 53.57
N PRO A 274 -19.99 46.73 54.60
CA PRO A 274 -20.22 47.40 55.87
C PRO A 274 -19.95 48.91 55.73
N PRO A 275 -20.52 49.75 56.62
CA PRO A 275 -20.23 51.19 56.68
C PRO A 275 -18.76 51.52 56.93
N THR A 276 -17.99 50.58 57.47
CA THR A 276 -16.56 50.69 57.76
C THR A 276 -15.66 50.26 56.59
N ALA A 277 -16.24 49.97 55.41
CA ALA A 277 -15.46 49.59 54.24
C ALA A 277 -14.52 50.73 53.82
N LEU A 278 -13.24 50.41 53.62
CA LEU A 278 -12.23 51.40 53.22
C LEU A 278 -12.57 51.97 51.82
N PRO A 279 -12.68 53.30 51.66
CA PRO A 279 -12.85 53.92 50.35
C PRO A 279 -11.66 53.61 49.42
N GLY A 280 -11.93 53.43 48.13
CA GLY A 280 -10.91 53.17 47.11
C GLY A 280 -11.25 52.01 46.17
N GLU A 281 -10.29 51.67 45.31
CA GLU A 281 -10.42 50.56 44.35
C GLU A 281 -9.93 49.25 44.98
N HIS A 282 -10.82 48.27 45.05
CA HIS A 282 -10.53 46.94 45.59
C HIS A 282 -10.69 45.89 44.50
N ARG A 283 -9.59 45.22 44.14
CA ARG A 283 -9.62 44.10 43.19
C ARG A 283 -9.97 42.81 43.94
N VAL A 284 -11.19 42.33 43.77
CA VAL A 284 -11.71 41.16 44.48
C VAL A 284 -11.85 39.97 43.53
N PRO A 285 -11.15 38.84 43.77
CA PRO A 285 -11.34 37.64 42.98
C PRO A 285 -12.70 36.97 43.31
N LEU A 286 -13.47 36.69 42.27
CA LEU A 286 -14.60 35.79 42.34
C LEU A 286 -14.12 34.38 42.00
N ARG A 287 -14.21 33.46 42.97
CA ARG A 287 -13.87 32.06 42.79
C ARG A 287 -15.10 31.28 42.35
N PHE A 288 -15.00 30.64 41.19
CA PHE A 288 -15.97 29.69 40.67
C PHE A 288 -15.49 28.30 41.04
N SER A 289 -16.36 27.48 41.65
CA SER A 289 -16.09 26.11 42.05
C SER A 289 -17.19 25.18 41.51
N LEU A 290 -16.78 24.05 40.92
CA LEU A 290 -17.68 23.05 40.35
C LEU A 290 -17.06 21.65 40.44
N ASN A 291 -17.86 20.62 40.22
CA ASN A 291 -17.39 19.23 40.10
C ASN A 291 -17.75 18.69 38.71
N PHE A 292 -16.74 18.35 37.91
CA PHE A 292 -16.92 17.82 36.56
C PHE A 292 -16.32 16.41 36.49
N ASN A 293 -17.14 15.40 36.17
CA ASN A 293 -16.73 14.00 36.08
C ASN A 293 -15.96 13.49 37.32
N GLY A 294 -16.33 13.95 38.52
CA GLY A 294 -15.69 13.57 39.78
C GLY A 294 -14.41 14.35 40.11
N GLN A 295 -14.02 15.31 39.27
CA GLN A 295 -12.90 16.21 39.51
C GLN A 295 -13.39 17.58 40.01
N PRO A 296 -12.98 18.02 41.22
CA PRO A 296 -13.23 19.39 41.65
C PRO A 296 -12.39 20.36 40.81
N LEU A 297 -13.05 21.32 40.18
CA LEU A 297 -12.42 22.37 39.38
C LEU A 297 -12.76 23.73 40.00
N SER A 298 -11.78 24.63 40.04
CA SER A 298 -11.99 26.01 40.46
C SER A 298 -11.15 26.98 39.64
N PHE A 299 -11.71 28.14 39.33
CA PHE A 299 -10.99 29.25 38.68
C PHE A 299 -11.45 30.59 39.23
N GLU A 300 -10.66 31.64 39.03
CA GLU A 300 -10.93 32.97 39.57
C GLU A 300 -11.07 34.01 38.46
N ARG A 301 -12.02 34.94 38.64
CA ARG A 301 -12.16 36.13 37.80
C ARG A 301 -12.18 37.38 38.69
N PRO A 302 -11.26 38.34 38.50
CA PRO A 302 -11.24 39.54 39.32
C PRO A 302 -12.34 40.51 38.90
N VAL A 303 -12.97 41.15 39.89
CA VAL A 303 -13.89 42.29 39.73
C VAL A 303 -13.35 43.45 40.56
N VAL A 304 -13.33 44.66 40.00
CA VAL A 304 -12.88 45.86 40.71
C VAL A 304 -14.09 46.55 41.34
N PHE A 305 -14.13 46.59 42.66
CA PHE A 305 -15.12 47.34 43.43
C PHE A 305 -14.56 48.73 43.73
N VAL A 306 -15.23 49.78 43.27
CA VAL A 306 -14.91 51.17 43.60
C VAL A 306 -15.80 51.57 44.76
N VAL A 307 -15.21 51.67 45.96
CA VAL A 307 -15.93 52.05 47.17
C VAL A 307 -15.93 53.56 47.31
N GLU A 308 -17.10 54.17 47.16
CA GLU A 308 -17.30 55.60 47.41
C GLU A 308 -17.48 55.86 48.92
N PRO A 309 -16.91 56.95 49.46
CA PRO A 309 -17.07 57.31 50.86
C PRO A 309 -18.54 57.58 51.20
N THR A 310 -18.95 57.23 52.42
CA THR A 310 -20.29 57.56 52.94
C THR A 310 -20.47 59.08 53.02
N ASP A 311 -21.66 59.58 52.66
CA ASP A 311 -22.05 60.95 52.96
C ASP A 311 -21.96 61.18 54.49
N PRO A 312 -21.37 62.30 54.95
CA PRO A 312 -21.24 62.56 56.38
C PRO A 312 -22.62 62.63 57.03
N ALA A 313 -22.82 61.83 58.08
CA ALA A 313 -24.04 61.85 58.87
C ALA A 313 -24.36 63.27 59.34
N PRO A 314 -25.62 63.74 59.26
CA PRO A 314 -25.98 65.07 59.74
C PRO A 314 -25.67 65.19 61.23
N PRO A 315 -25.05 66.30 61.68
CA PRO A 315 -24.67 66.47 63.08
C PRO A 315 -25.91 66.45 63.99
N LYS A 316 -25.81 65.69 65.08
CA LYS A 316 -26.78 65.68 66.19
C LYS A 316 -26.84 67.00 66.91
#